data_AF-A0A0G4GF06-F1
#
_entry.id   AF-A0A0G4GF06-F1
#
_cell.length_a   1.000
_cell.length_b   1.000
_cell.length_c   1.000
_cell.angle_alpha   90.00
_cell.angle_beta   90.00
_cell.angle_gamma   90.00
#
_symmetry.space_group_name_H-M   'P 1'
#
loop_
_entity.id
_entity.type
_entity.pdbx_description
1 polymer ?
#
loop_
_entity_poly.entity_id
_entity_poly.type
_entity_poly.pdbx_seq_one_letter_code
_entity_poly.pdbx_strand_id
1 'polypeptide(L)'
;MDIARGVRGGYLDGLLTRSPHTPLEGCAAVTTGEEVDGHVCQFHLLTAFDDPFVASVEFRVRPDDRQNVIVFVATTEQPVGSPNDPLPARHQRTAALARRSLGPVAPVLLDGQAP
;
A
#
# COMPACT_ATOMS: atom_id res chain seq x y z
N MET A 1 -7.29 3.74 -3.01
CA MET A 1 -7.43 4.13 -4.44
C MET A 1 -7.52 2.88 -5.28
N ASP A 2 -8.42 2.82 -6.26
CA ASP A 2 -8.45 1.72 -7.22
C ASP A 2 -7.33 1.85 -8.25
N ILE A 3 -6.54 0.79 -8.42
CA ILE A 3 -5.42 0.72 -9.37
C ILE A 3 -5.58 -0.53 -10.22
N ALA A 4 -5.55 -0.37 -11.55
CA ALA A 4 -5.55 -1.50 -12.46
C ALA A 4 -4.28 -2.34 -12.25
N ARG A 5 -4.41 -3.66 -12.11
CA ARG A 5 -3.27 -4.55 -11.80
C ARG A 5 -2.23 -4.58 -12.92
N GLY A 6 -2.66 -4.29 -14.15
CA GLY A 6 -1.83 -4.22 -15.35
C GLY A 6 -0.95 -2.96 -15.48
N VAL A 7 -1.14 -1.95 -14.61
CA VAL A 7 -0.34 -0.71 -14.68
C VAL A 7 1.14 -0.99 -14.48
N ARG A 8 1.98 -0.12 -15.06
CA ARG A 8 3.44 -0.20 -14.90
C ARG A 8 4.01 -1.58 -15.23
N GLY A 9 3.46 -2.20 -16.29
CA GLY A 9 3.91 -3.50 -16.79
C GLY A 9 3.38 -4.70 -15.99
N GLY A 10 2.25 -4.56 -15.29
CA GLY A 10 1.66 -5.65 -14.51
C GLY A 10 2.33 -5.88 -13.15
N TYR A 11 2.99 -4.87 -12.59
CA TYR A 11 3.71 -5.02 -11.31
C TYR A 11 2.80 -5.53 -10.19
N LEU A 12 1.60 -4.97 -10.05
CA LEU A 12 0.63 -5.41 -9.04
C LEU A 12 0.06 -6.79 -9.37
N ASP A 13 -0.14 -7.12 -10.64
CA ASP A 13 -0.59 -8.45 -11.03
C ASP A 13 0.42 -9.53 -10.60
N GLY A 14 1.69 -9.31 -10.92
CA GLY A 14 2.80 -10.17 -10.49
C GLY A 14 2.95 -10.21 -8.96
N LEU A 15 2.76 -9.09 -8.27
CA LEU A 15 2.84 -9.03 -6.82
C LEU A 15 1.74 -9.88 -6.16
N LEU A 16 0.50 -9.71 -6.61
CA LEU A 16 -0.69 -10.35 -6.03
C LEU A 16 -0.86 -11.83 -6.43
N THR A 17 -0.11 -12.31 -7.44
CA THR A 17 -0.07 -13.74 -7.81
C THR A 17 0.98 -14.54 -7.03
N ARG A 18 1.87 -13.87 -6.28
CA ARG A 18 2.81 -14.51 -5.36
C ARG A 18 2.12 -14.94 -4.07
N SER A 19 2.85 -15.68 -3.24
CA SER A 19 2.39 -16.04 -1.89
C SER A 19 2.02 -14.77 -1.09
N PRO A 20 0.78 -14.68 -0.55
CA PRO A 20 0.32 -13.51 0.19
C PRO A 20 0.99 -13.36 1.58
N HIS A 21 1.76 -14.38 2.00
CA HIS A 21 2.53 -14.37 3.25
C HIS A 21 3.98 -13.93 3.05
N THR A 22 4.34 -13.44 1.87
CA THR A 22 5.67 -12.87 1.61
C THR A 22 5.59 -11.35 1.72
N PRO A 23 6.28 -10.71 2.68
CA PRO A 23 6.29 -9.27 2.78
C PRO A 23 6.95 -8.64 1.55
N LEU A 24 6.51 -7.44 1.17
CA LEU A 24 7.21 -6.66 0.16
C LEU A 24 8.61 -6.31 0.64
N GLU A 25 9.50 -6.07 -0.33
CA GLU A 25 10.83 -5.56 -0.02
C GLU A 25 10.72 -4.26 0.78
N GLY A 26 11.43 -4.20 1.91
CA GLY A 26 11.40 -3.04 2.79
C GLY A 26 10.26 -3.01 3.81
N CYS A 27 9.35 -3.99 3.80
CA CYS A 27 8.33 -4.18 4.84
C CYS A 27 8.83 -5.11 5.95
N ALA A 28 8.45 -4.81 7.19
CA ALA A 28 8.82 -5.59 8.37
C ALA A 28 8.02 -6.90 8.51
N ALA A 29 6.75 -6.88 8.11
CA ALA A 29 5.86 -8.03 8.21
C ALA A 29 4.73 -7.95 7.17
N VAL A 30 4.03 -9.07 7.01
CA VAL A 30 2.76 -9.12 6.28
C VAL A 30 1.74 -9.94 7.05
N THR A 31 0.49 -9.50 7.03
CA THR A 31 -0.65 -10.31 7.45
C THR A 31 -1.73 -10.30 6.38
N THR A 32 -2.58 -11.31 6.40
CA THR A 32 -3.67 -11.50 5.44
C THR A 32 -4.99 -11.60 6.19
N GLY A 33 -6.05 -11.04 5.63
CA GLY A 33 -7.37 -11.12 6.22
C GLY A 33 -8.46 -11.24 5.16
N GLU A 34 -9.66 -11.58 5.61
CA GLU A 34 -10.87 -11.56 4.82
C GLU A 34 -11.88 -10.64 5.53
N GLU A 35 -12.40 -9.66 4.82
CA GLU A 35 -13.46 -8.78 5.31
C GLU A 35 -14.84 -9.45 5.16
N VAL A 36 -15.84 -8.96 5.89
CA VAL A 36 -17.19 -9.55 5.91
C VAL A 36 -17.87 -9.56 4.54
N ASP A 37 -17.49 -8.64 3.66
CA ASP A 37 -17.95 -8.55 2.27
C ASP A 37 -17.18 -9.46 1.29
N GLY A 38 -16.29 -10.31 1.81
CA GLY A 38 -15.48 -11.24 1.03
C GLY A 38 -14.25 -10.61 0.38
N HIS A 39 -13.91 -9.35 0.71
CA HIS A 39 -12.67 -8.75 0.25
C HIS A 39 -11.47 -9.43 0.92
N VAL A 40 -10.50 -9.85 0.11
CA VAL A 40 -9.24 -10.39 0.64
C VAL A 40 -8.23 -9.26 0.74
N CYS A 41 -7.65 -9.12 1.93
CA CYS A 41 -6.74 -8.04 2.28
C CYS A 41 -5.33 -8.57 2.56
N GLN A 42 -4.32 -7.89 2.05
CA GLN A 42 -2.91 -8.07 2.41
C GLN A 42 -2.40 -6.78 3.04
N PHE A 43 -1.95 -6.86 4.30
CA PHE A 43 -1.43 -5.73 5.05
C PHE A 43 0.08 -5.89 5.18
N HIS A 44 0.84 -5.06 4.49
CA HIS A 44 2.29 -5.01 4.59
C HIS A 44 2.70 -3.90 5.55
N LEU A 45 3.31 -4.28 6.66
CA LEU A 45 3.76 -3.35 7.67
C LEU A 45 5.08 -2.69 7.22
N LEU A 46 5.08 -1.37 7.05
CA LEU A 46 6.22 -0.58 6.60
C LEU A 46 7.22 -0.27 7.73
N THR A 47 6.75 -0.28 8.97
CA THR A 47 7.55 -0.04 10.18
C THR A 47 7.61 -1.31 11.02
N ALA A 48 8.63 -1.45 11.87
CA ALA A 48 8.64 -2.51 12.87
C ALA A 48 7.71 -2.15 14.05
N PHE A 49 7.39 -3.13 14.91
CA PHE A 49 6.50 -2.90 16.06
C PHE A 49 7.09 -1.99 17.14
N ASP A 50 8.42 -1.82 17.15
CA ASP A 50 9.19 -0.96 18.04
C ASP A 50 9.51 0.42 17.44
N ASP A 51 9.10 0.67 16.19
CA ASP A 51 9.20 2.01 15.60
C ASP A 51 8.23 3.00 16.28
N PRO A 52 8.55 4.30 16.27
CA PRO A 52 7.77 5.33 16.98
C PRO A 52 6.36 5.57 16.41
N PHE A 53 6.02 4.93 15.28
CA PHE A 53 4.70 4.96 14.67
C PHE A 53 4.48 3.70 13.82
N VAL A 54 3.21 3.42 13.53
CA VAL A 54 2.80 2.31 12.68
C VAL A 54 2.50 2.84 11.30
N ALA A 55 3.09 2.26 10.27
CA ALA A 55 2.71 2.50 8.88
C ALA A 55 2.51 1.19 8.13
N SER A 56 1.56 1.16 7.20
CA SER A 56 1.30 -0.01 6.37
C SER A 56 0.81 0.36 4.98
N VAL A 57 1.04 -0.55 4.05
CA VAL A 57 0.38 -0.59 2.74
C VAL A 57 -0.62 -1.74 2.77
N GLU A 58 -1.84 -1.47 2.36
CA GLU A 58 -2.89 -2.46 2.27
C GLU A 58 -3.32 -2.65 0.82
N PHE A 59 -3.41 -3.91 0.39
CA PHE A 59 -4.04 -4.31 -0.86
C PHE A 59 -5.36 -5.02 -0.56
N ARG A 60 -6.48 -4.50 -1.10
CA ARG A 60 -7.77 -5.19 -1.06
C ARG A 60 -8.16 -5.65 -2.45
N VAL A 61 -8.42 -6.94 -2.57
CA VAL A 61 -8.90 -7.58 -3.80
C VAL A 61 -10.36 -7.92 -3.61
N ARG A 62 -11.21 -7.38 -4.50
CA ARG A 62 -12.65 -7.70 -4.48
C ARG A 62 -12.87 -9.09 -5.08
N PRO A 63 -13.83 -9.87 -4.59
CA PRO A 63 -14.11 -11.21 -5.12
C PRO A 63 -14.47 -11.19 -6.62
N ASP A 64 -15.21 -10.15 -7.05
CA ASP A 64 -15.74 -10.04 -8.42
C ASP A 64 -14.90 -9.16 -9.35
N ASP A 65 -13.85 -8.50 -8.85
CA ASP A 65 -12.96 -7.65 -9.64
C ASP A 65 -11.53 -8.15 -9.60
N ARG A 66 -11.12 -8.83 -10.67
CA ARG A 66 -9.76 -9.33 -10.85
C ARG A 66 -8.85 -8.36 -11.57
N GLN A 67 -9.37 -7.24 -12.07
CA GLN A 67 -8.63 -6.26 -12.88
C GLN A 67 -8.09 -5.13 -12.04
N ASN A 68 -8.77 -4.75 -10.96
CA ASN A 68 -8.33 -3.69 -10.07
C ASN A 68 -8.00 -4.22 -8.66
N VAL A 69 -7.16 -3.46 -7.97
CA VAL A 69 -6.89 -3.63 -6.55
C VAL A 69 -7.05 -2.29 -5.86
N ILE A 70 -7.66 -2.29 -4.69
CA ILE A 70 -7.70 -1.10 -3.85
C ILE A 70 -6.41 -1.05 -3.06
N VAL A 71 -5.65 0.03 -3.21
CA VAL A 71 -4.43 0.26 -2.44
C VAL A 71 -4.63 1.38 -1.44
N PHE A 72 -4.28 1.14 -0.18
CA PHE A 72 -4.26 2.15 0.88
C PHE A 72 -2.87 2.27 1.51
N VAL A 73 -2.54 3.47 1.96
CA VAL A 73 -1.44 3.72 2.90
C VAL A 73 -2.07 4.21 4.19
N ALA A 74 -1.86 3.47 5.28
CA ALA A 74 -2.32 3.85 6.61
C ALA A 74 -1.12 4.16 7.49
N THR A 75 -1.21 5.21 8.31
CA THR A 75 -0.12 5.62 9.20
C THR A 75 -0.60 6.31 10.46
N THR A 76 0.14 6.11 11.55
CA THR A 76 0.04 6.90 12.78
C THR A 76 1.17 7.92 12.93
N GLU A 77 1.99 8.12 11.89
CA GLU A 77 2.99 9.19 11.85
C GLU A 77 2.31 10.53 12.10
N GLN A 78 2.84 11.30 13.07
CA GLN A 78 2.35 12.63 13.37
C GLN A 78 2.37 13.50 12.10
N PRO A 79 1.22 14.03 11.62
CA PRO A 79 1.20 14.86 10.44
C PRO A 79 1.91 16.19 10.69
N VAL A 80 2.62 16.67 9.66
CA VAL A 80 3.08 18.06 9.55
C VAL A 80 2.24 18.81 8.50
N GLY A 81 2.29 20.15 8.51
CA GLY A 81 1.61 20.97 7.52
C GLY A 81 0.07 21.05 7.69
N SER A 82 -0.62 21.34 6.61
CA SER A 82 -2.08 21.52 6.57
C SER A 82 -2.80 20.17 6.47
N PRO A 83 -4.00 20.00 7.06
CA PRO A 83 -4.82 18.81 6.89
C PRO A 83 -5.14 18.45 5.43
N ASN A 84 -5.14 19.46 4.55
CA ASN A 84 -5.46 19.32 3.13
C ASN A 84 -4.23 19.01 2.25
N ASP A 85 -3.03 18.98 2.83
CA ASP A 85 -1.83 18.67 2.06
C ASP A 85 -1.79 17.18 1.67
N PRO A 86 -1.17 16.83 0.52
CA PRO A 86 -1.00 15.44 0.11
C PRO A 86 -0.23 14.61 1.15
N LEU A 87 -0.46 13.29 1.15
CA LEU A 87 0.18 12.36 2.09
C LEU A 87 1.72 12.52 2.12
N PRO A 88 2.45 12.65 1.00
CA PRO A 88 3.90 12.86 1.04
C PRO A 88 4.37 14.14 1.72
N ALA A 89 3.55 15.19 1.73
CA ALA A 89 3.87 16.44 2.42
C ALA A 89 3.63 16.33 3.93
N ARG A 90 2.57 15.60 4.33
CA ARG A 90 2.15 15.47 5.72
C ARG A 90 2.86 14.37 6.50
N HIS A 91 3.18 13.26 5.84
CA HIS A 91 3.70 12.02 6.44
C HIS A 91 4.96 11.58 5.69
N GLN A 92 6.01 12.38 5.81
CA GLN A 92 7.21 12.27 4.99
C GLN A 92 7.92 10.91 5.17
N ARG A 93 7.95 10.38 6.40
CA ARG A 93 8.60 9.09 6.68
C ARG A 93 7.78 7.95 6.08
N THR A 94 6.48 7.96 6.30
CA THR A 94 5.53 6.99 5.71
C THR A 94 5.65 6.98 4.19
N ALA A 95 5.65 8.16 3.57
CA ALA A 95 5.74 8.27 2.12
C ALA A 95 7.07 7.73 1.58
N ALA A 96 8.19 7.96 2.28
CA ALA A 96 9.48 7.40 1.90
C ALA A 96 9.51 5.86 2.00
N LEU A 97 8.96 5.29 3.07
CA LEU A 97 8.85 3.84 3.27
C LEU A 97 7.92 3.20 2.22
N ALA A 98 6.75 3.80 2.00
CA ALA A 98 5.78 3.34 1.00
C ALA A 98 6.39 3.42 -0.41
N ARG A 99 7.10 4.50 -0.73
CA ARG A 99 7.74 4.67 -2.05
C ARG A 99 8.78 3.59 -2.33
N ARG A 100 9.59 3.23 -1.32
CA ARG A 100 10.55 2.12 -1.44
C ARG A 100 9.85 0.79 -1.68
N SER A 101 8.79 0.50 -0.94
CA SER A 101 8.15 -0.83 -0.93
C SER A 101 7.21 -1.06 -2.12
N LEU A 102 6.51 -0.01 -2.58
CA LEU A 102 5.58 -0.07 -3.71
C LEU A 102 6.26 0.00 -5.09
N GLY A 103 7.54 0.36 -5.13
CA GLY A 103 8.34 0.39 -6.35
C GLY A 103 7.67 1.19 -7.47
N PRO A 104 7.49 0.63 -8.69
CA PRO A 104 6.95 1.33 -9.85
C PRO A 104 5.56 1.96 -9.67
N VAL A 105 4.77 1.47 -8.70
CA VAL A 105 3.38 1.92 -8.48
C VAL A 105 3.31 3.04 -7.46
N ALA A 106 4.38 3.29 -6.70
CA ALA A 106 4.42 4.36 -5.71
C ALA A 106 4.00 5.74 -6.27
N PRO A 107 4.45 6.19 -7.46
CA PRO A 107 4.06 7.50 -7.97
C PRO A 107 2.58 7.62 -8.33
N VAL A 108 1.94 6.52 -8.72
CA VAL A 108 0.50 6.49 -9.02
C VAL A 108 -0.30 6.74 -7.74
N LEU A 109 0.10 6.09 -6.63
CA LEU A 109 -0.57 6.22 -5.34
C LEU A 109 -0.22 7.51 -4.58
N LEU A 110 1.05 7.90 -4.56
CA LEU A 110 1.56 8.98 -3.72
C LEU A 110 1.52 10.34 -4.41
N ASP A 111 1.73 10.36 -5.73
CA ASP A 111 1.91 11.58 -6.50
C ASP A 111 0.74 11.81 -7.50
N GLY A 112 -0.25 10.92 -7.51
CA GLY A 112 -1.44 11.02 -8.38
C GLY A 112 -1.12 10.90 -9.87
N GLN A 113 0.01 10.28 -10.23
CA GLN A 113 0.36 10.06 -11.63
C GLN A 113 -0.65 9.16 -12.32
N ALA A 114 -0.86 9.40 -13.61
CA ALA A 114 -1.70 8.54 -14.42
C ALA A 114 -1.21 7.06 -14.35
N PRO A 115 -2.15 6.11 -14.20
CA PRO A 115 -1.85 4.68 -14.15
C PRO A 115 -1.11 4.17 -15.39
#